data_AF-A0A151IXY6-F1
#
_entry.id   AF-A0A151IXY6-F1
#
_cell.length_a   1.000
_cell.length_b   1.000
_cell.length_c   1.000
_cell.angle_alpha   90.00
_cell.angle_beta   90.00
_cell.angle_gamma   90.00
#
_symmetry.space_group_name_H-M   'P 1'
#
loop_
_entity.id
_entity.type
_entity.pdbx_description
1 polymer ?
#
loop_
_entity_poly.entity_id
_entity_poly.type
_entity_poly.pdbx_seq_one_letter_code
_entity_poly.pdbx_strand_id
1 'polypeptide(L)'
;MKRSYRTGRYDSLSGVGTICGARTDKVLHMSVRNKYCSICIKAEKLNKEPAIHKCYKNWGRDCSSTSMETDTIVEGFKKSVKEHGVIYSTFIADGDSSVYRKITGRKLYSTIEKINILETKPGKVAVEFENKKRQHAQIAYGTKKRSVIRKVKYTTTDKDYGPQAEKPYAPPAEIELRKVEHMHILRDWQMKRIAIKEEIKEQAATGIW
;
A
#
# COMPACT_ATOMS: atom_id res chain seq x y z
N MET A 1 18.31 -8.85 19.01
CA MET A 1 17.59 -10.13 19.18
C MET A 1 16.59 -10.25 18.03
N LYS A 2 16.71 -11.26 17.17
CA LYS A 2 15.83 -11.44 15.99
C LYS A 2 14.70 -12.38 16.40
N ARG A 3 13.43 -12.03 16.16
CA ARG A 3 12.29 -12.89 16.53
C ARG A 3 12.43 -14.24 15.82
N SER A 4 12.51 -15.33 16.57
CA SER A 4 12.45 -16.69 16.04
C SER A 4 10.98 -17.11 15.99
N TYR A 5 10.50 -17.44 14.79
CA TYR A 5 9.20 -18.08 14.63
C TYR A 5 9.38 -19.59 14.58
N ARG A 6 8.34 -20.34 14.98
CA ARG A 6 8.32 -21.81 14.99
C ARG A 6 8.65 -22.43 13.61
N THR A 7 8.42 -21.70 12.53
CA THR A 7 8.66 -22.11 11.13
C THR A 7 9.96 -21.59 10.53
N GLY A 8 10.86 -21.00 11.33
CA GLY A 8 12.20 -20.59 10.89
C GLY A 8 12.45 -19.07 10.88
N ARG A 9 13.60 -18.68 10.29
CA ARG A 9 13.98 -17.27 10.07
C ARG A 9 13.20 -16.71 8.89
N TYR A 10 12.29 -15.78 9.16
CA TYR A 10 11.66 -14.97 8.12
C TYR A 10 12.46 -13.69 7.92
N ASP A 11 13.07 -13.54 6.74
CA ASP A 11 13.69 -12.31 6.27
C ASP A 11 12.91 -11.78 5.06
N SER A 12 12.29 -10.62 5.21
CA SER A 12 11.52 -9.99 4.13
C SER A 12 12.44 -9.60 2.98
N LEU A 13 12.02 -9.91 1.75
CA LEU A 13 12.71 -9.52 0.52
C LEU A 13 12.46 -8.06 0.14
N SER A 14 11.38 -7.50 0.62
CA SER A 14 11.01 -6.10 0.42
C SER A 14 10.47 -5.52 1.72
N GLY A 15 10.72 -4.24 1.95
CA GLY A 15 10.22 -3.47 3.07
C GLY A 15 9.68 -2.14 2.57
N VAL A 16 8.57 -1.70 3.16
CA VAL A 16 7.96 -0.39 2.89
C VAL A 16 7.89 0.36 4.20
N GLY A 17 8.32 1.61 4.20
CA GLY A 17 8.14 2.50 5.34
C GLY A 17 7.37 3.74 4.90
N THR A 18 6.43 4.16 5.75
CA THR A 18 5.58 5.32 5.49
C THR A 18 5.58 6.21 6.73
N ILE A 19 5.63 7.52 6.54
CA ILE A 19 5.41 8.53 7.58
C ILE A 19 4.05 9.16 7.32
N CYS A 20 3.18 9.13 8.33
CA CYS A 20 1.85 9.72 8.26
C CYS A 20 1.73 10.82 9.32
N GLY A 21 1.05 11.90 8.97
CA GLY A 21 0.71 12.96 9.92
C GLY A 21 -0.36 12.47 10.89
N ALA A 22 -0.04 12.41 12.18
CA ALA A 22 -0.95 11.85 13.19
C ALA A 22 -2.28 12.59 13.34
N ARG A 23 -2.32 13.90 13.00
CA ARG A 23 -3.54 14.72 13.06
C ARG A 23 -4.28 14.83 11.73
N THR A 24 -3.54 14.73 10.62
CA THR A 24 -4.10 14.94 9.28
C THR A 24 -4.46 13.63 8.58
N ASP A 25 -3.97 12.50 9.09
CA ASP A 25 -4.02 11.17 8.48
C ASP A 25 -3.48 11.13 7.04
N LYS A 26 -2.69 12.15 6.66
CA LYS A 26 -2.07 12.25 5.33
C LYS A 26 -0.71 11.57 5.33
N VAL A 27 -0.40 10.89 4.23
CA VAL A 27 0.93 10.34 3.97
C VAL A 27 1.89 11.47 3.63
N LEU A 28 2.92 11.64 4.45
CA LEU A 28 3.97 12.65 4.29
C LEU A 28 5.20 12.09 3.59
N HIS A 29 5.47 10.80 3.74
CA HIS A 29 6.59 10.16 3.06
C HIS A 29 6.32 8.68 2.86
N MET A 30 6.74 8.12 1.72
CA MET A 30 6.71 6.70 1.45
C MET A 30 7.99 6.31 0.71
N SER A 31 8.64 5.25 1.18
CA SER A 31 9.78 4.67 0.48
C SER A 31 9.74 3.15 0.51
N VAL A 32 10.28 2.55 -0.56
CA VAL A 32 10.33 1.11 -0.75
C VAL A 32 11.79 0.67 -0.82
N ARG A 33 12.13 -0.36 -0.06
CA ARG A 33 13.42 -1.05 -0.11
C ARG A 33 13.24 -2.47 -0.59
N ASN A 34 14.03 -2.89 -1.56
CA ASN A 34 13.86 -4.17 -2.22
C ASN A 34 15.22 -4.86 -2.46
N LYS A 35 15.30 -6.13 -2.02
CA LYS A 35 16.43 -7.04 -2.25
C LYS A 35 16.25 -7.90 -3.49
N TYR A 36 15.04 -8.01 -4.00
CA TYR A 36 14.65 -8.99 -5.00
C TYR A 36 14.39 -8.34 -6.36
N CYS A 37 15.03 -8.88 -7.39
CA CYS A 37 14.66 -8.65 -8.78
C CYS A 37 14.65 -10.00 -9.50
N SER A 38 13.54 -10.34 -10.15
CA SER A 38 13.36 -11.63 -10.83
C SER A 38 14.35 -11.81 -11.98
N ILE A 39 14.64 -10.74 -12.73
CA ILE A 39 15.57 -10.76 -13.87
C ILE A 39 17.00 -10.97 -13.37
N CYS A 40 17.44 -10.21 -12.37
CA CYS A 40 18.76 -10.38 -11.76
C CYS A 40 18.95 -11.78 -11.17
N ILE A 41 17.94 -12.31 -10.46
CA ILE A 41 18.05 -13.61 -9.81
C ILE A 41 18.07 -14.74 -10.84
N LYS A 42 17.30 -14.63 -11.93
CA LYS A 42 17.37 -15.60 -13.03
C LYS A 42 18.74 -15.59 -13.70
N ALA A 43 19.31 -14.40 -13.94
CA ALA A 43 20.62 -14.25 -14.55
C ALA A 43 21.73 -14.86 -13.69
N GLU A 44 21.71 -14.56 -12.38
CA GLU A 44 22.61 -15.15 -11.39
C GLU A 44 22.52 -16.67 -11.35
N LYS A 45 21.31 -17.24 -11.33
CA LYS A 45 21.12 -18.71 -11.35
C LYS A 45 21.66 -19.37 -12.62
N LEU A 46 21.63 -18.65 -13.73
CA LEU A 46 22.11 -19.14 -15.03
C LEU A 46 23.58 -18.80 -15.28
N ASN A 47 24.27 -18.14 -14.33
CA ASN A 47 25.62 -17.58 -14.49
C ASN A 47 25.76 -16.73 -15.77
N LYS A 48 24.72 -15.95 -16.08
CA LYS A 48 24.68 -15.06 -17.24
C LYS A 48 24.52 -13.62 -16.78
N GLU A 49 24.92 -12.69 -17.63
CA GLU A 49 24.62 -11.28 -17.40
C GLU A 49 23.11 -11.03 -17.45
N PRO A 50 22.58 -10.16 -16.57
CA PRO A 50 21.16 -9.84 -16.56
C PRO A 50 20.77 -9.12 -17.85
N ALA A 51 19.66 -9.55 -18.44
CA ALA A 51 19.03 -8.81 -19.54
C ALA A 51 18.80 -7.35 -19.14
N ILE A 52 18.90 -6.44 -20.11
CA ILE A 52 18.67 -5.00 -19.90
C ILE A 52 17.26 -4.80 -19.33
N HIS A 53 17.17 -4.25 -18.12
CA HIS A 53 15.90 -3.99 -17.45
C HIS A 53 16.01 -2.87 -16.43
N LYS A 54 14.86 -2.28 -16.07
CA LYS A 54 14.78 -1.33 -14.96
C LYS A 54 14.80 -2.09 -13.63
N CYS A 55 15.96 -2.14 -13.00
CA CYS A 55 16.12 -2.83 -11.72
C CYS A 55 15.65 -1.93 -10.56
N TYR A 56 14.70 -2.44 -9.77
CA TYR A 56 14.21 -1.78 -8.55
C TYR A 56 14.91 -2.30 -7.29
N LYS A 57 15.99 -3.09 -7.43
CA LYS A 57 16.79 -3.56 -6.31
C LYS A 57 17.64 -2.41 -5.79
N ASN A 58 17.34 -1.96 -4.59
CA ASN A 58 18.02 -0.82 -3.94
C ASN A 58 18.51 -1.19 -2.53
N TRP A 59 18.49 -2.48 -2.17
CA TRP A 59 18.94 -2.98 -0.88
C TRP A 59 19.83 -4.21 -1.04
N GLY A 60 20.91 -4.26 -0.25
CA GLY A 60 21.85 -5.38 -0.26
C GLY A 60 21.20 -6.67 0.23
N ARG A 61 21.60 -7.81 -0.36
CA ARG A 61 21.09 -9.15 0.02
C ARG A 61 21.45 -9.47 1.48
N ASP A 62 22.68 -9.12 1.88
CA ASP A 62 23.24 -9.40 3.21
C ASP A 62 22.77 -8.39 4.28
N CYS A 63 22.15 -7.28 3.87
CA CYS A 63 21.63 -6.29 4.80
C CYS A 63 20.36 -6.80 5.49
N SER A 64 20.18 -6.50 6.78
CA SER A 64 19.00 -6.94 7.53
C SER A 64 17.69 -6.40 6.95
N SER A 65 16.62 -7.21 6.97
CA SER A 65 15.29 -6.74 6.57
C SER A 65 14.73 -5.70 7.54
N THR A 66 15.00 -5.84 8.84
CA THR A 66 14.60 -4.84 9.86
C THR A 66 15.23 -3.47 9.61
N SER A 67 16.42 -3.42 9.01
CA SER A 67 17.05 -2.13 8.68
C SER A 67 16.41 -1.40 7.51
N MET A 68 15.62 -2.06 6.67
CA MET A 68 14.92 -1.44 5.53
C MET A 68 13.90 -0.40 6.00
N GLU A 69 13.09 -0.78 6.99
CA GLU A 69 12.08 0.10 7.58
C GLU A 69 12.76 1.27 8.27
N THR A 70 13.81 1.01 9.06
CA THR A 70 14.53 2.09 9.73
C THR A 70 15.15 3.08 8.74
N ASP A 71 15.78 2.59 7.67
CA ASP A 71 16.42 3.45 6.67
C ASP A 71 15.39 4.31 5.94
N THR A 72 14.24 3.73 5.59
CA THR A 72 13.12 4.46 4.98
C THR A 72 12.65 5.61 5.86
N ILE A 73 12.43 5.37 7.15
CA ILE A 73 11.96 6.43 8.07
C ILE A 73 13.02 7.53 8.16
N VAL A 74 14.29 7.16 8.29
CA VAL A 74 15.38 8.14 8.37
C VAL A 74 15.52 8.94 7.07
N GLU A 75 15.30 8.33 5.91
CA GLU A 75 15.22 9.04 4.63
C GLU A 75 14.08 10.05 4.64
N GLY A 76 12.89 9.66 5.11
CA GLY A 76 11.73 10.54 5.22
C GLY A 76 11.97 11.73 6.15
N PHE A 77 12.67 11.52 7.27
CA PHE A 77 13.07 12.61 8.16
C PHE A 77 14.07 13.56 7.49
N LYS A 78 15.00 13.07 6.67
CA LYS A 78 15.93 13.95 5.93
C LYS A 78 15.24 14.77 4.84
N LYS A 79 14.24 14.18 4.20
CA LYS A 79 13.55 14.79 3.05
C LYS A 79 12.44 15.75 3.46
N SER A 80 11.91 15.65 4.67
CA SER A 80 10.72 16.41 5.07
C SER A 80 10.85 17.93 4.93
N VAL A 81 12.01 18.50 5.30
CA VAL A 81 12.26 19.94 5.15
C VAL A 81 12.34 20.33 3.67
N LYS A 82 12.97 19.50 2.85
CA LYS A 82 13.15 19.77 1.41
C LYS A 82 11.84 19.60 0.61
N GLU A 83 11.06 18.57 0.92
CA GLU A 83 9.85 18.20 0.15
C GLU A 83 8.62 18.97 0.62
N HIS A 84 8.50 19.23 1.91
CA HIS A 84 7.29 19.77 2.52
C HIS A 84 7.52 20.98 3.42
N GLY A 85 8.78 21.38 3.68
CA GLY A 85 9.09 22.47 4.61
C GLY A 85 8.72 22.16 6.06
N VAL A 86 8.54 20.89 6.42
CA VAL A 86 8.06 20.48 7.75
C VAL A 86 9.15 19.83 8.59
N ILE A 87 9.11 20.11 9.88
CA ILE A 87 9.94 19.49 10.91
C ILE A 87 9.04 18.56 11.74
N TYR A 88 9.47 17.31 11.91
CA TYR A 88 8.76 16.33 12.72
C TYR A 88 9.17 16.48 14.19
N SER A 89 8.34 17.14 14.99
CA SER A 89 8.57 17.33 16.43
C SER A 89 8.37 16.05 17.25
N THR A 90 7.40 15.23 16.85
CA THR A 90 6.92 14.11 17.65
C THR A 90 6.91 12.83 16.82
N PHE A 91 7.58 11.80 17.33
CA PHE A 91 7.63 10.48 16.71
C PHE A 91 6.79 9.48 17.50
N ILE A 92 5.74 8.98 16.86
CA ILE A 92 4.83 7.98 17.43
C ILE A 92 5.14 6.62 16.79
N ALA A 93 5.50 5.63 17.60
CA ALA A 93 5.81 4.29 17.10
C ALA A 93 5.48 3.21 18.13
N ASP A 94 5.37 1.97 17.64
CA ASP A 94 5.07 0.74 18.40
C ASP A 94 6.22 0.26 19.30
N GLY A 95 7.02 1.20 19.83
CA GLY A 95 8.07 0.87 20.79
C GLY A 95 9.38 0.34 20.18
N ASP A 96 9.51 0.18 18.87
CA ASP A 96 10.78 -0.21 18.23
C ASP A 96 11.87 0.87 18.45
N SER A 97 12.68 0.66 19.48
CA SER A 97 13.71 1.61 19.95
C SER A 97 14.88 1.75 18.99
N SER A 98 15.03 0.82 18.05
CA SER A 98 16.08 0.83 17.02
C SER A 98 15.93 1.99 16.03
N VAL A 99 14.69 2.36 15.70
CA VAL A 99 14.41 3.45 14.74
C VAL A 99 14.73 4.80 15.36
N TYR A 100 14.17 5.06 16.54
CA TYR A 100 14.40 6.31 17.27
C TYR A 100 15.89 6.58 17.49
N ARG A 101 16.66 5.55 17.90
CA ARG A 101 18.11 5.68 18.10
C ARG A 101 18.87 6.09 16.82
N LYS A 102 18.44 5.62 15.65
CA LYS A 102 19.07 6.05 14.38
C LYS A 102 18.67 7.46 13.97
N ILE A 103 17.47 7.91 14.33
CA ILE A 103 17.03 9.28 14.08
C ILE A 103 17.80 10.26 14.98
N THR A 104 17.83 10.01 16.29
CA THR A 104 18.55 10.87 17.26
C THR A 104 20.05 10.86 17.04
N GLY A 105 20.65 9.70 16.75
CA GLY A 105 22.08 9.58 16.47
C GLY A 105 22.54 10.35 15.23
N ARG A 106 21.64 10.66 14.29
CA ARG A 106 21.95 11.46 13.09
C ARG A 106 21.75 12.97 13.30
N LYS A 107 21.33 13.42 14.50
CA LYS A 107 21.07 14.83 14.85
C LYS A 107 20.31 15.60 13.76
N LEU A 108 19.28 14.97 13.19
CA LEU A 108 18.53 15.55 12.07
C LEU A 108 17.74 16.80 12.49
N TYR A 109 17.31 16.85 13.76
CA TYR A 109 16.57 17.95 14.37
C TYR A 109 17.08 18.24 15.79
N SER A 110 16.85 19.46 16.29
CA SER A 110 17.30 19.93 17.60
C SER A 110 16.58 19.25 18.77
N THR A 111 15.31 18.84 18.61
CA THR A 111 14.55 18.12 19.63
C THR A 111 13.45 17.28 18.97
N ILE A 112 13.46 15.96 19.21
CA ILE A 112 12.40 15.04 18.75
C ILE A 112 11.90 14.30 19.98
N GLU A 113 10.61 14.43 20.28
CA GLU A 113 9.98 13.71 21.38
C GLU A 113 9.48 12.35 20.88
N LYS A 114 9.85 11.28 21.59
CA LYS A 114 9.33 9.94 21.33
C LYS A 114 8.10 9.69 22.19
N ILE A 115 6.95 9.48 21.55
CA ILE A 115 5.76 8.98 22.22
C ILE A 115 5.64 7.49 21.90
N ASN A 116 5.84 6.64 22.89
CA ASN A 116 5.54 5.22 22.75
C ASN A 116 4.06 5.00 23.09
N ILE A 117 3.31 4.36 22.20
CA ILE A 117 1.97 3.87 22.54
C ILE A 117 2.16 2.55 23.31
N LEU A 118 2.47 2.62 24.61
CA LEU A 118 2.88 1.46 25.40
C LEU A 118 1.77 0.81 26.26
N GLU A 119 0.52 1.26 26.20
CA GLU A 119 -0.53 0.69 27.07
C GLU A 119 -1.54 -0.20 26.36
N THR A 120 -1.51 -0.25 25.03
CA THR A 120 -2.36 -1.14 24.24
C THR A 120 -1.49 -2.02 23.38
N LYS A 121 -1.58 -3.35 23.61
CA LYS A 121 -0.87 -4.35 22.79
C LYS A 121 -1.01 -3.97 21.31
N PRO A 122 0.06 -3.93 20.50
CA PRO A 122 -0.01 -3.45 19.10
C PRO A 122 -1.09 -4.12 18.27
N GLY A 123 -1.35 -5.40 18.54
CA GLY A 123 -2.45 -6.14 17.93
C GLY A 123 -3.83 -5.51 18.22
N LYS A 124 -4.07 -4.96 19.41
CA LYS A 124 -5.34 -4.27 19.73
C LYS A 124 -5.48 -2.98 18.94
N VAL A 125 -4.45 -2.14 18.87
CA VAL A 125 -4.50 -0.87 18.12
C VAL A 125 -4.65 -1.13 16.62
N ALA A 126 -3.89 -2.08 16.07
CA ALA A 126 -4.01 -2.48 14.67
C ALA A 126 -5.40 -3.05 14.36
N VAL A 127 -5.93 -3.93 15.22
CA VAL A 127 -7.30 -4.47 15.10
C VAL A 127 -8.34 -3.35 15.20
N GLU A 128 -8.15 -2.39 16.09
CA GLU A 128 -9.07 -1.27 16.28
C GLU A 128 -9.06 -0.31 15.09
N PHE A 129 -7.88 -0.04 14.52
CA PHE A 129 -7.73 0.71 13.27
C PHE A 129 -8.36 -0.02 12.07
N GLU A 130 -8.13 -1.33 11.94
CA GLU A 130 -8.73 -2.18 10.90
C GLU A 130 -10.27 -2.19 11.04
N ASN A 131 -10.78 -2.25 12.27
CA ASN A 131 -12.21 -2.19 12.57
C ASN A 131 -12.80 -0.82 12.26
N LYS A 132 -12.15 0.29 12.61
CA LYS A 132 -12.58 1.65 12.25
C LYS A 132 -12.62 1.83 10.73
N LYS A 133 -11.59 1.36 10.02
CA LYS A 133 -11.55 1.34 8.55
C LYS A 133 -12.70 0.51 7.97
N ARG A 134 -13.00 -0.64 8.56
CA ARG A 134 -14.12 -1.52 8.16
C ARG A 134 -15.47 -0.88 8.44
N GLN A 135 -15.62 -0.16 9.55
CA GLN A 135 -16.81 0.63 9.90
C GLN A 135 -17.03 1.75 8.90
N HIS A 136 -16.00 2.55 8.61
CA HIS A 136 -16.07 3.62 7.60
C HIS A 136 -16.42 3.07 6.21
N ALA A 137 -15.85 1.92 5.83
CA ALA A 137 -16.20 1.24 4.58
C ALA A 137 -17.65 0.72 4.60
N GLN A 138 -18.15 0.18 5.72
CA GLN A 138 -19.54 -0.28 5.85
C GLN A 138 -20.55 0.88 5.81
N ILE A 139 -20.20 2.02 6.41
CA ILE A 139 -20.99 3.25 6.36
C ILE A 139 -20.99 3.82 4.94
N ALA A 140 -19.84 3.85 4.27
CA ALA A 140 -19.71 4.33 2.89
C ALA A 140 -20.43 3.45 1.85
N TYR A 141 -20.52 2.14 2.09
CA TYR A 141 -21.10 1.16 1.16
C TYR A 141 -22.34 0.47 1.73
N GLY A 142 -23.22 1.25 2.37
CA GLY A 142 -24.54 0.84 2.91
C GLY A 142 -24.93 -0.62 2.69
N THR A 143 -24.77 -1.42 3.75
CA THR A 143 -25.44 -2.71 3.97
C THR A 143 -25.71 -3.59 2.74
N LYS A 144 -24.77 -4.50 2.43
CA LYS A 144 -25.07 -5.91 2.10
C LYS A 144 -23.80 -6.75 2.07
N LYS A 145 -23.61 -7.58 3.11
CA LYS A 145 -23.26 -9.00 2.97
C LYS A 145 -23.18 -9.71 4.32
N ARG A 146 -24.09 -10.69 4.51
CA ARG A 146 -23.83 -11.86 5.35
C ARG A 146 -22.59 -12.55 4.78
N SER A 147 -21.51 -12.65 5.55
CA SER A 147 -20.33 -13.40 5.13
C SER A 147 -20.57 -14.89 5.37
N VAL A 148 -20.96 -15.61 4.32
CA VAL A 148 -20.83 -17.07 4.31
C VAL A 148 -19.36 -17.38 3.99
N ILE A 149 -18.66 -18.03 4.92
CA ILE A 149 -17.30 -18.53 4.71
C ILE A 149 -17.36 -19.63 3.64
N ARG A 150 -17.08 -19.28 2.37
CA ARG A 150 -16.84 -20.29 1.33
C ARG A 150 -15.36 -20.67 1.37
N LYS A 151 -15.08 -21.89 1.86
CA LYS A 151 -13.79 -22.56 1.63
C LYS A 151 -13.68 -22.83 0.12
N VAL A 152 -12.80 -22.11 -0.56
CA VAL A 152 -12.52 -22.33 -1.99
C VAL A 152 -11.68 -23.60 -2.12
N LYS A 153 -12.29 -24.68 -2.60
CA LYS A 153 -11.57 -25.84 -3.14
C LYS A 153 -11.45 -25.64 -4.65
N TYR A 154 -10.23 -25.53 -5.15
CA TYR A 154 -9.97 -25.49 -6.58
C TYR A 154 -10.22 -26.90 -7.15
N THR A 155 -11.29 -27.06 -7.91
CA THR A 155 -11.48 -28.19 -8.83
C THR A 155 -11.34 -27.67 -10.24
N THR A 156 -10.61 -28.39 -11.09
CA THR A 156 -10.30 -28.07 -12.50
C THR A 156 -11.51 -28.12 -13.44
N THR A 157 -12.70 -28.37 -12.91
CA THR A 157 -13.98 -28.34 -13.63
C THR A 157 -14.84 -27.25 -13.00
N ASP A 158 -15.19 -26.24 -13.80
CA ASP A 158 -16.05 -25.13 -13.42
C ASP A 158 -17.43 -25.67 -13.01
N LYS A 159 -17.78 -25.52 -11.73
CA LYS A 159 -18.98 -26.13 -11.11
C LYS A 159 -20.24 -25.29 -11.32
N ASP A 160 -20.11 -24.09 -11.87
CA ASP A 160 -21.21 -23.13 -11.92
C ASP A 160 -22.18 -23.37 -13.11
N TYR A 161 -21.89 -24.36 -13.97
CA TYR A 161 -22.81 -24.82 -15.01
C TYR A 161 -23.08 -26.32 -14.87
N GLY A 162 -24.32 -26.68 -14.53
CA GLY A 162 -24.76 -28.07 -14.49
C GLY A 162 -24.83 -28.68 -15.90
N PRO A 163 -24.86 -30.03 -16.03
CA PRO A 163 -24.88 -30.72 -17.33
C PRO A 163 -26.12 -30.42 -18.19
N GLN A 164 -27.14 -29.76 -17.63
CA GLN A 164 -28.38 -29.33 -18.30
C GLN A 164 -28.54 -27.80 -18.37
N ALA A 165 -27.52 -27.02 -18.01
CA ALA A 165 -27.61 -25.57 -18.04
C ALA A 165 -27.41 -25.05 -19.47
N GLU A 166 -28.48 -24.58 -20.12
CA GLU A 166 -28.36 -23.73 -21.30
C GLU A 166 -27.68 -22.42 -20.90
N LYS A 167 -26.57 -22.10 -21.57
CA LYS A 167 -25.79 -20.91 -21.27
C LYS A 167 -26.68 -19.67 -21.52
N PRO A 168 -26.79 -18.73 -20.56
CA PRO A 168 -27.58 -17.50 -20.73
C PRO A 168 -26.82 -16.49 -21.60
N TYR A 169 -26.33 -16.94 -22.75
CA TYR A 169 -25.70 -16.06 -23.72
C TYR A 169 -26.79 -15.40 -24.54
N ALA A 170 -26.92 -14.09 -24.37
CA ALA A 170 -27.60 -13.26 -25.35
C ALA A 170 -27.02 -13.54 -26.76
N PRO A 171 -27.82 -13.48 -27.83
CA PRO A 171 -27.33 -13.64 -29.18
C PRO A 171 -26.11 -12.73 -29.42
N PRO A 172 -25.09 -13.15 -30.19
CA PRO A 172 -23.88 -12.37 -30.38
C PRO A 172 -24.11 -10.91 -30.80
N ALA A 173 -25.16 -10.64 -31.57
CA ALA A 173 -25.56 -9.30 -31.98
C ALA A 173 -25.98 -8.40 -30.80
N GLU A 174 -26.70 -8.94 -29.81
CA GLU A 174 -27.13 -8.19 -28.64
C GLU A 174 -25.94 -7.90 -27.71
N ILE A 175 -24.99 -8.82 -27.61
CA ILE A 175 -23.75 -8.62 -26.85
C ILE A 175 -22.94 -7.47 -27.44
N GLU A 176 -22.80 -7.41 -28.77
CA GLU A 176 -22.10 -6.30 -29.45
C GLU A 176 -22.80 -4.96 -29.23
N LEU A 177 -24.13 -4.93 -29.29
CA LEU A 177 -24.91 -3.72 -29.00
C LEU A 177 -24.66 -3.22 -27.57
N ARG A 178 -24.71 -4.11 -26.57
CA ARG A 178 -24.43 -3.78 -25.17
C ARG A 178 -23.00 -3.32 -24.92
N LYS A 179 -22.03 -3.87 -25.65
CA LYS A 179 -20.64 -3.39 -25.60
C LYS A 179 -20.54 -1.96 -26.10
N VAL A 180 -21.20 -1.64 -27.21
CA VAL A 180 -21.22 -0.29 -27.78
C VAL A 180 -21.87 0.69 -26.80
N GLU A 181 -23.04 0.35 -26.24
CA GLU A 181 -23.71 1.16 -25.22
C GLU A 181 -22.83 1.39 -23.99
N HIS A 182 -22.18 0.33 -23.49
CA HIS A 182 -21.26 0.43 -22.37
C HIS A 182 -20.07 1.36 -22.68
N MET A 183 -19.52 1.27 -23.89
CA MET A 183 -18.45 2.16 -24.33
C MET A 183 -18.88 3.63 -24.40
N HIS A 184 -20.13 3.90 -24.79
CA HIS A 184 -20.69 5.26 -24.74
C HIS A 184 -20.80 5.77 -23.31
N ILE A 185 -21.34 4.97 -22.39
CA ILE A 185 -21.42 5.30 -20.96
C ILE A 185 -20.02 5.64 -20.41
N LEU A 186 -19.01 4.84 -20.74
CA LEU A 186 -17.64 5.08 -20.27
C LEU A 186 -17.07 6.41 -20.80
N ARG A 187 -17.35 6.79 -22.05
CA ARG A 187 -16.94 8.10 -22.58
C ARG A 187 -17.64 9.25 -21.88
N ASP A 188 -18.95 9.14 -21.65
CA ASP A 188 -19.71 10.18 -20.95
C ASP A 188 -19.17 10.39 -19.53
N TRP A 189 -18.79 9.31 -18.85
CA TRP A 189 -18.15 9.38 -17.54
C TRP A 189 -16.78 10.03 -17.59
N GLN A 190 -15.97 9.77 -18.62
CA GLN A 190 -14.70 10.46 -18.81
C GLN A 190 -14.90 11.96 -19.01
N MET A 191 -15.86 12.37 -19.83
CA MET A 191 -16.16 13.78 -20.08
C MET A 191 -16.64 14.49 -18.80
N LYS A 192 -17.55 13.88 -18.04
CA LYS A 192 -17.98 14.41 -16.73
C LYS A 192 -16.80 14.59 -15.77
N ARG A 193 -15.86 13.64 -15.78
CA ARG A 193 -14.67 13.71 -14.91
C ARG A 193 -13.68 14.80 -15.35
N ILE A 194 -13.61 15.10 -16.64
CA ILE A 194 -12.81 16.22 -17.16
C ILE A 194 -13.47 17.55 -16.75
N ALA A 195 -14.78 17.69 -16.95
CA ALA A 195 -15.52 18.89 -16.55
C ALA A 195 -15.36 19.20 -15.05
N ILE A 196 -15.52 18.20 -14.18
CA ILE A 196 -15.31 18.38 -12.73
C ILE A 196 -13.88 18.85 -12.42
N LYS A 197 -12.86 18.36 -13.16
CA LYS A 197 -11.48 18.80 -12.95
C LYS A 197 -11.26 20.25 -13.39
N GLU A 198 -11.90 20.67 -14.47
CA GLU A 198 -11.84 22.06 -14.95
C GLU A 198 -12.54 23.00 -13.97
N GLU A 199 -13.73 22.64 -13.48
CA GLU A 199 -14.44 23.40 -12.43
C GLU A 199 -13.60 23.57 -11.16
N ILE A 200 -12.95 22.49 -10.69
CA ILE A 200 -12.06 22.56 -9.51
C ILE A 200 -10.88 23.51 -9.77
N LYS A 201 -10.34 23.52 -10.99
CA LYS A 201 -9.22 24.41 -11.37
C LYS A 201 -9.65 25.87 -11.41
N GLU A 202 -10.85 26.16 -11.91
CA GLU A 202 -11.44 27.51 -11.93
C GLU A 202 -11.74 28.00 -10.50
N GLN A 203 -12.34 27.15 -9.66
CA GLN A 203 -12.60 27.47 -8.25
C GLN A 203 -11.31 27.78 -7.48
N ALA A 204 -10.23 27.02 -7.72
CA ALA A 204 -8.92 27.31 -7.15
C ALA A 204 -8.31 28.64 -7.65
N ALA A 205 -8.56 29.03 -8.91
CA ALA A 205 -8.06 30.29 -9.48
C ALA A 205 -8.84 31.52 -8.97
N THR A 206 -10.13 31.36 -8.68
CA THR A 206 -11.00 32.43 -8.15
C THR A 206 -10.84 32.69 -6.65
N GLY A 207 -10.04 31.89 -5.94
CA GLY A 207 -9.75 32.09 -4.51
C GLY A 207 -10.94 31.79 -3.58
N ILE A 208 -11.95 31.07 -4.08
CA ILE A 208 -13.11 30.61 -3.29
C ILE A 208 -12.74 29.36 -2.44
N TRP A 209 -11.54 28.82 -2.64
CA TRP A 209 -10.95 27.69 -1.91
C TRP A 209 -9.63 28.06 -1.23
#